data_AF-A0A7G8G2W2-F1
#
_entry.id   AF-A0A7G8G2W2-F1
#
_cell.length_a   1.000
_cell.length_b   1.000
_cell.length_c   1.000
_cell.angle_alpha   90.00
_cell.angle_beta   90.00
_cell.angle_gamma   90.00
#
_symmetry.space_group_name_H-M   'P 1'
#
loop_
_entity.id
_entity.type
_entity.pdbx_description
1 polymer ?
#
loop_
_entity_poly.entity_id
_entity_poly.type
_entity_poly.pdbx_seq_one_letter_code
_entity_poly.pdbx_strand_id
1 'polypeptide(L)'
;MAKELTHRADELKTLGWSTDEVARYAELWDYRQRWGAMNLEREDRLFLRKAEAALPAIVSGKAAAKKAINEKSYYRWLCFHLEAMDTAEAGYALPEGSRGAWPILLEEERRLLDYYLPVLGLPDTIKAKAFDAVREELAAQAGPLAAADGQTKNYDFMAALKELKAQENSKWRHLREQEGDQPYPVLSAEAASSFRSEVRSRFGPLMRDTLPSLAETEKPAPDDNWNPAMEVAS
;
A
#
# COMPACT_ATOMS: atom_id res chain seq x y z
N MET A 1 -8.55 -14.19 15.76
CA MET A 1 -9.82 -13.96 16.48
C MET A 1 -9.49 -13.31 17.81
N ALA A 2 -9.79 -12.03 17.98
CA ALA A 2 -9.65 -11.39 19.29
C ALA A 2 -10.73 -11.97 20.20
N LYS A 3 -10.34 -12.68 21.26
CA LYS A 3 -11.26 -13.09 22.31
C LYS A 3 -11.64 -11.82 23.07
N GLU A 4 -12.92 -11.45 23.06
CA GLU A 4 -13.43 -10.38 23.92
C GLU A 4 -13.19 -10.75 25.38
N LEU A 5 -12.59 -9.83 26.14
CA LEU A 5 -12.22 -10.04 27.55
C LEU A 5 -13.36 -9.63 28.51
N THR A 6 -14.49 -9.11 28.02
CA THR A 6 -15.58 -8.55 28.84
C THR A 6 -16.96 -8.69 28.16
N HIS A 7 -18.02 -8.96 28.93
CA HIS A 7 -19.40 -9.03 28.44
C HIS A 7 -19.95 -7.65 27.99
N ARG A 8 -20.87 -7.64 27.01
CA ARG A 8 -21.50 -6.42 26.44
C ARG A 8 -22.86 -6.07 27.07
N ALA A 9 -23.00 -6.26 28.39
CA ALA A 9 -24.27 -6.08 29.10
C ALA A 9 -24.81 -4.63 29.04
N ASP A 10 -23.92 -3.64 29.09
CA ASP A 10 -24.30 -2.21 29.00
C ASP A 10 -24.97 -1.86 27.66
N GLU A 11 -24.59 -2.54 26.57
CA GLU A 11 -25.22 -2.33 25.27
C GLU A 11 -26.62 -2.94 25.19
N LEU A 12 -26.88 -4.06 25.87
CA LEU A 12 -28.24 -4.58 25.99
C LEU A 12 -29.14 -3.62 26.78
N LYS A 13 -28.58 -2.99 27.81
CA LYS A 13 -29.28 -1.96 28.59
C LYS A 13 -29.66 -0.76 27.73
N THR A 14 -28.78 -0.29 26.84
CA THR A 14 -29.11 0.81 25.92
C THR A 14 -30.12 0.41 24.84
N LEU A 15 -30.20 -0.88 24.50
CA LEU A 15 -31.22 -1.46 23.61
C LEU A 15 -32.59 -1.69 24.29
N GLY A 16 -32.76 -1.28 25.55
CA GLY A 16 -34.03 -1.34 26.26
C GLY A 16 -34.35 -2.69 26.91
N TRP A 17 -33.34 -3.56 27.10
CA TRP A 17 -33.51 -4.78 27.89
C TRP A 17 -33.70 -4.45 29.37
N SER A 18 -34.47 -5.29 30.08
CA SER A 18 -34.72 -5.07 31.51
C SER A 18 -33.45 -5.28 32.34
N THR A 19 -33.40 -4.67 33.53
CA THR A 19 -32.24 -4.79 34.42
C THR A 19 -31.96 -6.24 34.81
N ASP A 20 -33.01 -7.04 35.02
CA ASP A 20 -32.87 -8.47 35.35
C ASP A 20 -32.32 -9.29 34.19
N GLU A 21 -32.73 -9.00 32.95
CA GLU A 21 -32.20 -9.68 31.76
C GLU A 21 -30.75 -9.30 31.48
N VAL A 22 -30.38 -8.04 31.72
CA VAL A 22 -29.00 -7.56 31.57
C VAL A 22 -28.07 -8.23 32.59
N ALA A 23 -28.51 -8.34 33.85
CA ALA A 23 -27.77 -9.06 34.89
C ALA A 23 -27.63 -10.55 34.56
N ARG A 24 -28.72 -11.20 34.16
CA ARG A 24 -28.73 -12.60 33.73
C ARG A 24 -27.78 -12.85 32.56
N TYR A 25 -27.72 -11.93 31.58
CA TYR A 25 -26.79 -12.04 30.46
C TYR A 25 -25.32 -12.00 30.91
N ALA A 26 -24.96 -11.05 31.80
CA ALA A 26 -23.60 -10.94 32.32
C ALA A 26 -23.15 -12.23 33.03
N GLU A 27 -23.99 -12.76 33.92
CA GLU A 27 -23.72 -13.98 34.67
C GLU A 27 -23.57 -15.22 33.76
N LEU A 28 -24.49 -15.39 32.81
CA LEU A 28 -24.45 -16.52 31.86
C LEU A 28 -23.26 -16.42 30.90
N TRP A 29 -22.87 -15.21 30.51
CA TRP A 29 -21.69 -14.99 29.67
C TRP A 29 -20.42 -15.36 30.43
N ASP A 30 -20.25 -14.92 31.68
CA ASP A 30 -19.10 -15.28 32.53
C ASP A 30 -19.04 -16.79 32.81
N TYR A 31 -20.19 -17.40 33.09
CA TYR A 31 -20.30 -18.85 33.28
C TYR A 31 -19.88 -19.60 32.01
N ARG A 32 -20.33 -19.16 30.83
CA ARG A 32 -19.94 -19.74 29.54
C ARG A 32 -18.43 -19.63 29.31
N GLN A 33 -17.78 -18.53 29.69
CA GLN A 33 -16.32 -18.41 29.53
C GLN A 33 -15.56 -19.37 30.44
N ARG A 34 -16.07 -19.59 31.67
CA ARG A 34 -15.40 -20.44 32.68
C ARG A 34 -15.62 -21.94 32.45
N TRP A 35 -16.82 -22.33 32.03
CA TRP A 35 -17.24 -23.73 31.98
C TRP A 35 -17.66 -24.22 30.60
N GLY A 36 -17.75 -23.34 29.61
CA GLY A 36 -18.18 -23.67 28.26
C GLY A 36 -19.71 -23.76 28.10
N ALA A 37 -20.20 -23.49 26.89
CA ALA A 37 -21.63 -23.43 26.60
C ALA A 37 -22.36 -24.78 26.75
N MET A 38 -21.63 -25.91 26.75
CA MET A 38 -22.23 -27.24 26.87
C MET A 38 -22.79 -27.53 28.27
N ASN A 39 -22.30 -26.81 29.29
CA ASN A 39 -22.75 -26.92 30.67
C ASN A 39 -23.94 -26.00 31.00
N LEU A 40 -24.39 -25.19 30.04
CA LEU A 40 -25.58 -24.35 30.21
C LEU A 40 -26.85 -25.13 29.87
N GLU A 41 -27.90 -24.86 30.64
CA GLU A 41 -29.22 -25.37 30.33
C GLU A 41 -29.68 -24.90 28.94
N ARG A 42 -30.61 -25.65 28.34
CA ARG A 42 -31.12 -25.32 27.01
C ARG A 42 -31.72 -23.91 26.96
N GLU A 43 -32.44 -23.52 28.00
CA GLU A 43 -33.09 -22.21 28.10
C GLU A 43 -32.06 -21.08 28.17
N ASP A 44 -31.01 -21.24 28.97
CA ASP A 44 -29.92 -20.26 29.08
C ASP A 44 -29.12 -20.12 27.79
N ARG A 45 -28.90 -21.22 27.07
CA ARG A 45 -28.28 -21.18 25.73
C ARG A 45 -29.11 -20.40 24.73
N LEU A 46 -30.43 -20.60 24.75
CA LEU A 46 -31.35 -19.87 23.87
C LEU A 46 -31.41 -18.38 24.25
N PHE A 47 -31.41 -18.07 25.54
CA PHE A 47 -31.36 -16.71 26.05
C PHE A 47 -30.08 -15.99 25.61
N LEU A 48 -28.90 -16.60 25.82
CA LEU A 48 -27.62 -16.04 25.36
C LEU A 48 -27.60 -15.81 23.84
N ARG A 49 -28.09 -16.77 23.04
CA ARG A 49 -28.16 -16.61 21.58
C ARG A 49 -29.07 -15.45 21.17
N LYS A 50 -30.22 -15.28 21.85
CA LYS A 50 -31.15 -14.16 21.61
C LYS A 50 -30.51 -12.83 21.96
N ALA A 51 -29.81 -12.75 23.10
CA ALA A 51 -29.11 -11.56 23.54
C ALA A 51 -27.96 -11.19 22.58
N GLU A 52 -27.13 -12.15 22.19
CA GLU A 52 -26.03 -11.93 21.24
C GLU A 52 -26.52 -11.56 19.83
N ALA A 53 -27.68 -12.06 19.41
CA ALA A 53 -28.29 -11.68 18.13
C ALA A 53 -28.89 -10.25 18.16
N ALA A 54 -29.27 -9.76 19.34
CA ALA A 54 -29.79 -8.39 19.51
C ALA A 54 -28.67 -7.36 19.60
N LEU A 55 -27.48 -7.76 20.03
CA LEU A 55 -26.32 -6.88 20.06
C LEU A 55 -25.90 -6.48 18.64
N PRO A 56 -25.51 -5.21 18.41
CA PRO A 56 -24.96 -4.80 17.13
C PRO A 56 -23.76 -5.65 16.78
N ALA A 57 -23.65 -6.03 15.50
CA ALA A 57 -22.51 -6.76 14.98
C ALA A 57 -21.22 -5.99 15.34
N ILE A 58 -20.30 -6.68 16.01
CA ILE A 58 -18.99 -6.11 16.32
C ILE A 58 -18.27 -5.97 15.00
N VAL A 59 -18.24 -4.76 14.45
CA VAL A 59 -17.33 -4.44 13.37
C VAL A 59 -15.94 -4.42 14.00
N SER A 60 -15.27 -5.58 14.02
CA SER A 60 -13.92 -5.71 14.54
C SER A 60 -12.98 -4.93 13.64
N GLY A 61 -12.74 -3.70 14.03
CA GLY A 61 -11.96 -2.74 13.28
C GLY A 61 -12.51 -1.38 13.62
N LYS A 62 -11.83 -0.68 14.54
CA LYS A 62 -11.84 0.79 14.50
C LYS A 62 -11.80 1.17 13.03
N ALA A 63 -12.78 1.92 12.55
CA ALA A 63 -12.62 2.67 11.33
C ALA A 63 -11.50 3.69 11.61
N ALA A 64 -10.25 3.20 11.62
CA ALA A 64 -9.10 4.04 11.47
C ALA A 64 -9.40 4.83 10.20
N ALA A 65 -9.40 6.16 10.34
CA ALA A 65 -9.60 7.06 9.21
C ALA A 65 -8.84 6.47 8.01
N LYS A 66 -9.55 6.28 6.89
CA LYS A 66 -8.95 5.67 5.70
C LYS A 66 -7.72 6.51 5.37
N LYS A 67 -6.54 5.92 5.59
CA LYS A 67 -5.27 6.57 5.29
C LYS A 67 -5.32 7.07 3.85
N ALA A 68 -4.92 8.31 3.65
CA ALA A 68 -4.76 8.85 2.30
C ALA A 68 -3.71 8.02 1.53
N ILE A 69 -3.73 8.08 0.19
CA ILE A 69 -2.80 7.29 -0.64
C ILE A 69 -1.33 7.56 -0.26
N ASN A 70 -1.01 8.82 0.05
CA ASN A 70 0.31 9.29 0.46
C ASN A 70 0.78 8.76 1.82
N GLU A 71 -0.13 8.27 2.66
CA GLU A 71 0.17 7.66 3.95
C GLU A 71 0.36 6.13 3.86
N LYS A 72 0.07 5.53 2.70
CA LYS A 72 0.21 4.09 2.47
C LYS A 72 1.69 3.73 2.40
N SER A 73 2.04 2.61 3.05
CA SER A 73 3.43 2.14 3.15
C SER A 73 4.09 2.00 1.78
N TYR A 74 3.36 1.45 0.80
CA TYR A 74 3.86 1.25 -0.56
C TYR A 74 4.15 2.58 -1.28
N TYR A 75 3.25 3.56 -1.16
CA TYR A 75 3.45 4.89 -1.72
C TYR A 75 4.65 5.60 -1.07
N ARG A 76 4.74 5.57 0.26
CA ARG A 76 5.88 6.14 1.00
C ARG A 76 7.21 5.48 0.63
N TRP A 77 7.19 4.17 0.39
CA TRP A 77 8.35 3.42 -0.08
C TRP A 77 8.81 3.88 -1.48
N LEU A 78 7.90 4.15 -2.41
CA LEU A 78 8.24 4.74 -3.72
C LEU A 78 8.84 6.13 -3.56
N CYS A 79 8.21 7.00 -2.77
CA CYS A 79 8.72 8.36 -2.52
C CYS A 79 10.10 8.35 -1.87
N PHE A 80 10.33 7.46 -0.90
CA PHE A 80 11.62 7.30 -0.24
C PHE A 80 12.73 6.97 -1.23
N HIS A 81 12.49 5.99 -2.12
CA HIS A 81 13.49 5.62 -3.13
C HIS A 81 13.69 6.70 -4.19
N LEU A 82 12.62 7.40 -4.59
CA LEU A 82 12.71 8.56 -5.47
C LEU A 82 13.59 9.66 -4.87
N GLU A 83 13.33 10.06 -3.62
CA GLU A 83 14.09 11.11 -2.93
C GLU A 83 15.57 10.73 -2.76
N ALA A 84 15.86 9.47 -2.47
CA ALA A 84 17.23 8.97 -2.39
C ALA A 84 17.97 9.03 -3.74
N MET A 85 17.27 8.78 -4.86
CA MET A 85 17.83 8.91 -6.20
C MET A 85 17.95 10.38 -6.62
N ASP A 86 16.98 11.23 -6.29
CA ASP A 86 17.05 12.68 -6.52
C ASP A 86 18.27 13.29 -5.84
N THR A 87 18.53 12.89 -4.59
CA THR A 87 19.70 13.33 -3.83
C THR A 87 21.00 12.87 -4.50
N ALA A 88 21.05 11.64 -5.00
CA ALA A 88 22.23 11.14 -5.71
C ALA A 88 22.44 11.85 -7.06
N GLU A 89 21.37 12.08 -7.82
CA GLU A 89 21.41 12.76 -9.11
C GLU A 89 21.85 14.23 -9.00
N ALA A 90 21.49 14.90 -7.90
CA ALA A 90 22.02 16.24 -7.61
C ALA A 90 23.55 16.25 -7.52
N GLY A 91 24.17 15.14 -7.10
CA GLY A 91 25.62 14.96 -7.08
C GLY A 91 26.25 14.56 -8.43
N TYR A 92 25.45 14.19 -9.42
CA TYR A 92 25.96 13.71 -10.72
C TYR A 92 26.21 14.79 -11.77
N ALA A 93 25.81 16.04 -11.48
CA ALA A 93 25.90 17.17 -12.42
C ALA A 93 25.29 16.83 -13.80
N LEU A 94 24.03 16.38 -13.79
CA LEU A 94 23.34 15.95 -15.00
C LEU A 94 23.03 17.14 -15.92
N PRO A 95 23.08 16.97 -17.26
CA PRO A 95 22.60 17.99 -18.19
C PRO A 95 21.11 18.30 -17.97
N GLU A 96 20.69 19.50 -18.35
CA GLU A 96 19.28 19.91 -18.23
C GLU A 96 18.34 18.92 -18.94
N GLY A 97 17.25 18.56 -18.27
CA GLY A 97 16.26 17.60 -18.76
C GLY A 97 16.71 16.13 -18.74
N SER A 98 17.98 15.83 -18.45
CA SER A 98 18.44 14.46 -18.28
C SER A 98 17.91 13.86 -16.98
N ARG A 99 17.63 12.56 -16.99
CA ARG A 99 17.04 11.86 -15.83
C ARG A 99 17.45 10.39 -15.82
N GLY A 100 17.66 9.83 -14.63
CA GLY A 100 17.85 8.41 -14.46
C GLY A 100 16.61 7.61 -14.87
N ALA A 101 16.83 6.44 -15.45
CA ALA A 101 15.75 5.54 -15.84
C ALA A 101 14.91 5.09 -14.62
N TRP A 102 15.56 4.80 -13.49
CA TRP A 102 14.89 4.33 -12.28
C TRP A 102 13.93 5.35 -11.67
N PRO A 103 14.30 6.64 -11.51
CA PRO A 103 13.34 7.66 -11.11
C PRO A 103 12.15 7.77 -12.06
N ILE A 104 12.34 7.70 -13.38
CA ILE A 104 11.23 7.72 -14.34
C ILE A 104 10.25 6.57 -14.07
N LEU A 105 10.75 5.36 -13.81
CA LEU A 105 9.91 4.20 -13.47
C LEU A 105 9.05 4.46 -12.22
N LEU A 106 9.68 4.94 -11.14
CA LEU A 106 8.98 5.16 -9.88
C LEU A 106 8.04 6.37 -9.93
N GLU A 107 8.39 7.42 -10.69
CA GLU A 107 7.53 8.58 -10.92
C GLU A 107 6.25 8.19 -11.65
N GLU A 108 6.36 7.42 -12.73
CA GLU A 108 5.19 6.99 -13.51
C GLU A 108 4.33 6.00 -12.72
N GLU A 109 4.94 5.13 -11.93
CA GLU A 109 4.19 4.28 -11.02
C GLU A 109 3.45 5.10 -9.95
N ARG A 110 4.13 6.05 -9.30
CA ARG A 110 3.51 6.94 -8.31
C ARG A 110 2.36 7.74 -8.92
N ARG A 111 2.56 8.26 -10.14
CA ARG A 111 1.55 8.99 -10.90
C ARG A 111 0.30 8.14 -11.14
N LEU A 112 0.44 6.87 -11.47
CA LEU A 112 -0.71 5.97 -11.60
C LEU A 112 -1.40 5.68 -10.25
N LEU A 113 -0.65 5.60 -9.15
CA LEU A 113 -1.25 5.49 -7.81
C LEU A 113 -2.06 6.74 -7.45
N ASP A 114 -1.55 7.92 -7.77
CA ASP A 114 -2.26 9.19 -7.56
C ASP A 114 -3.53 9.27 -8.42
N TYR A 115 -3.48 8.74 -9.64
CA TYR A 115 -4.62 8.76 -10.55
C TYR A 115 -5.70 7.74 -10.16
N TYR A 116 -5.34 6.48 -9.98
CA TYR A 116 -6.31 5.41 -9.75
C TYR A 116 -6.72 5.27 -8.28
N LEU A 117 -5.95 5.83 -7.35
CA LEU A 117 -6.18 5.77 -5.90
C LEU A 117 -6.48 4.34 -5.40
N PRO A 118 -5.66 3.33 -5.74
CA PRO A 118 -5.88 1.97 -5.25
C PRO A 118 -5.88 1.93 -3.72
N VAL A 119 -6.57 0.93 -3.15
CA VAL A 119 -6.70 0.81 -1.69
C VAL A 119 -5.34 0.61 -1.02
N LEU A 120 -4.40 -0.05 -1.71
CA LEU A 120 -3.08 -0.46 -1.25
C LEU A 120 -3.14 -1.25 0.07
N GLY A 121 -4.13 -2.14 0.14
CA GLY A 121 -4.27 -3.12 1.22
C GLY A 121 -3.27 -4.27 1.10
N LEU A 122 -3.40 -5.27 1.97
CA LEU A 122 -2.55 -6.47 1.90
C LEU A 122 -2.63 -7.19 0.53
N PRO A 123 -3.81 -7.40 -0.08
CA PRO A 123 -3.89 -8.05 -1.39
C PRO A 123 -3.11 -7.29 -2.48
N ASP A 124 -3.30 -5.97 -2.55
CA ASP A 124 -2.59 -5.09 -3.50
C ASP A 124 -1.08 -5.15 -3.27
N THR A 125 -0.64 -5.00 -2.01
CA THR A 125 0.81 -4.95 -1.70
C THR A 125 1.52 -6.28 -1.93
N ILE A 126 0.83 -7.41 -1.79
CA ILE A 126 1.37 -8.72 -2.20
C ILE A 126 1.52 -8.80 -3.73
N LYS A 127 0.50 -8.34 -4.47
CA LYS A 127 0.47 -8.39 -5.93
C LYS A 127 1.42 -7.39 -6.60
N ALA A 128 1.67 -6.24 -5.97
CA ALA A 128 2.60 -5.21 -6.44
C ALA A 128 4.05 -5.71 -6.63
N LYS A 129 4.42 -6.86 -6.05
CA LYS A 129 5.71 -7.53 -6.34
C LYS A 129 5.85 -7.92 -7.81
N ALA A 130 4.75 -8.12 -8.54
CA ALA A 130 4.80 -8.40 -9.97
C ALA A 130 5.41 -7.25 -10.78
N PHE A 131 5.43 -6.02 -10.24
CA PHE A 131 6.03 -4.87 -10.89
C PHE A 131 7.56 -4.94 -10.92
N ASP A 132 8.19 -5.77 -10.08
CA ASP A 132 9.64 -5.85 -9.98
C ASP A 132 10.27 -6.34 -11.28
N ALA A 133 9.72 -7.40 -11.86
CA ALA A 133 10.21 -7.95 -13.13
C ALA A 133 10.11 -6.92 -14.27
N VAL A 134 9.02 -6.14 -14.29
CA VAL A 134 8.80 -5.12 -15.33
C VAL A 134 9.72 -3.91 -15.11
N ARG A 135 9.99 -3.52 -13.85
CA ARG A 135 11.00 -2.49 -13.57
C ARG A 135 12.38 -2.90 -14.06
N GLU A 136 12.81 -4.13 -13.78
CA GLU A 136 14.10 -4.64 -14.25
C GLU A 136 14.17 -4.74 -15.78
N GLU A 137 13.09 -5.19 -16.44
CA GLU A 137 13.00 -5.24 -17.91
C GLU A 137 13.18 -3.85 -18.53
N LEU A 138 12.40 -2.86 -18.06
CA LEU A 138 12.46 -1.49 -18.55
C LEU A 138 13.81 -0.81 -18.22
N ALA A 139 14.36 -1.06 -17.03
CA ALA A 139 15.67 -0.55 -16.65
C ALA A 139 16.79 -1.12 -17.55
N ALA A 140 16.70 -2.39 -17.93
CA ALA A 140 17.64 -3.01 -18.88
C ALA A 140 17.51 -2.39 -20.29
N GLN A 141 16.28 -2.09 -20.73
CA GLN A 141 16.02 -1.41 -22.02
C GLN A 141 16.57 0.03 -22.05
N ALA A 142 16.62 0.71 -20.90
CA ALA A 142 17.22 2.04 -20.79
C ALA A 142 18.75 2.02 -20.93
N GLY A 143 19.42 0.88 -20.71
CA GLY A 143 20.88 0.76 -20.83
C GLY A 143 21.43 1.16 -22.21
N PRO A 144 20.94 0.55 -23.30
CA PRO A 144 21.30 0.95 -24.67
C PRO A 144 20.99 2.42 -24.99
N LEU A 145 19.88 2.97 -24.48
CA LEU A 145 19.50 4.37 -24.69
C LEU A 145 20.51 5.31 -24.02
N ALA A 146 20.92 4.99 -22.79
CA ALA A 146 21.96 5.74 -22.08
C ALA A 146 23.33 5.62 -22.76
N ALA A 147 23.64 4.49 -23.41
CA ALA A 147 24.89 4.31 -24.13
C ALA A 147 24.95 5.10 -25.45
N ALA A 148 23.80 5.28 -26.11
CA ALA A 148 23.71 5.99 -27.39
C ALA A 148 23.76 7.51 -27.23
N ASP A 149 23.03 8.05 -26.25
CA ASP A 149 22.78 9.50 -26.14
C ASP A 149 22.73 9.99 -24.69
N GLY A 150 23.10 9.16 -23.72
CA GLY A 150 23.07 9.50 -22.30
C GLY A 150 24.41 9.27 -21.62
N GLN A 151 24.35 8.79 -20.38
CA GLN A 151 25.52 8.35 -19.63
C GLN A 151 25.14 7.24 -18.65
N THR A 152 26.08 6.37 -18.33
CA THR A 152 25.90 5.39 -17.25
C THR A 152 26.63 5.87 -16.00
N LYS A 153 25.89 6.03 -14.90
CA LYS A 153 26.42 6.26 -13.55
C LYS A 153 26.39 4.95 -12.76
N ASN A 154 26.81 5.02 -11.50
CA ASN A 154 26.69 3.93 -10.54
C ASN A 154 25.85 4.39 -9.34
N TYR A 155 24.98 3.51 -8.85
CA TYR A 155 24.13 3.77 -7.69
C TYR A 155 23.95 2.51 -6.84
N ASP A 156 24.12 2.64 -5.52
CA ASP A 156 23.79 1.59 -4.54
C ASP A 156 22.30 1.70 -4.14
N PHE A 157 21.48 0.81 -4.70
CA PHE A 157 20.04 0.75 -4.46
C PHE A 157 19.66 0.33 -3.03
N MET A 158 20.60 -0.18 -2.25
CA MET A 158 20.38 -0.64 -0.88
C MET A 158 20.83 0.37 0.16
N ALA A 159 21.79 1.24 -0.16
CA ALA A 159 22.44 2.16 0.79
C ALA A 159 21.43 2.96 1.64
N ALA A 160 20.54 3.71 0.98
CA ALA A 160 19.57 4.56 1.68
C ALA A 160 18.66 3.76 2.64
N LEU A 161 18.18 2.59 2.20
CA LEU A 161 17.31 1.77 3.05
C LEU A 161 18.09 1.07 4.19
N LYS A 162 19.36 0.71 3.98
CA LYS A 162 20.25 0.20 5.04
C LYS A 162 20.45 1.27 6.13
N GLU A 163 20.68 2.51 5.73
CA GLU A 163 20.81 3.65 6.66
C GLU A 163 19.52 3.89 7.46
N LEU A 164 18.35 3.92 6.79
CA LEU A 164 17.06 4.06 7.47
C LEU A 164 16.84 2.94 8.50
N LYS A 165 17.09 1.69 8.12
CA LYS A 165 16.94 0.52 9.01
C LYS A 165 17.89 0.49 10.19
N ALA A 166 19.01 1.21 10.12
CA ALA A 166 19.93 1.37 11.25
C ALA A 166 19.37 2.34 12.30
N GLN A 167 18.49 3.27 11.90
CA GLN A 167 17.89 4.29 12.76
C GLN A 167 16.51 3.87 13.28
N GLU A 168 15.74 3.13 12.47
CA GLU A 168 14.38 2.71 12.82
C GLU A 168 14.06 1.28 12.37
N ASN A 169 13.09 0.65 13.06
CA ASN A 169 12.64 -0.69 12.70
C ASN A 169 11.65 -0.64 11.53
N SER A 170 12.18 -0.50 10.31
CA SER A 170 11.40 -0.54 9.07
C SER A 170 11.36 -1.96 8.47
N LYS A 171 10.15 -2.42 8.12
CA LYS A 171 9.92 -3.68 7.39
C LYS A 171 9.93 -3.52 5.88
N TRP A 172 10.37 -2.36 5.37
CA TRP A 172 10.44 -2.13 3.93
C TRP A 172 11.46 -3.04 3.24
N ARG A 173 11.12 -3.46 2.03
CA ARG A 173 11.99 -4.24 1.15
C ARG A 173 12.90 -3.31 0.35
N HIS A 174 14.04 -3.82 -0.10
CA HIS A 174 14.88 -3.08 -1.02
C HIS A 174 14.20 -2.97 -2.39
N LEU A 175 14.51 -1.90 -3.14
CA LEU A 175 14.04 -1.74 -4.52
C LEU A 175 14.63 -2.78 -5.45
N ARG A 176 15.92 -3.10 -5.23
CA ARG A 176 16.65 -4.17 -5.92
C ARG A 176 17.40 -5.00 -4.88
N GLU A 177 17.52 -6.30 -5.11
CA GLU A 177 18.16 -7.25 -4.17
C GLU A 177 19.66 -7.48 -4.45
N GLN A 178 20.27 -6.60 -5.25
CA GLN A 178 21.70 -6.66 -5.60
C GLN A 178 22.48 -5.70 -4.71
N GLU A 179 23.55 -6.21 -4.07
CA GLU A 179 24.42 -5.40 -3.23
C GLU A 179 25.43 -4.59 -4.06
N GLY A 180 25.82 -3.43 -3.51
CA GLY A 180 26.88 -2.59 -4.06
C GLY A 180 26.44 -1.70 -5.22
N ASP A 181 27.41 -1.03 -5.81
CA ASP A 181 27.21 -0.12 -6.93
C ASP A 181 26.73 -0.87 -8.18
N GLN A 182 25.54 -0.51 -8.64
CA GLN A 182 24.94 -1.07 -9.85
C GLN A 182 24.88 -0.03 -10.97
N PRO A 183 24.90 -0.46 -12.25
CA PRO A 183 24.71 0.44 -13.38
C PRO A 183 23.42 1.24 -13.25
N TYR A 184 23.54 2.55 -13.46
CA TYR A 184 22.47 3.53 -13.36
C TYR A 184 22.37 4.29 -14.68
N PRO A 185 21.48 3.86 -15.61
CA PRO A 185 21.31 4.53 -16.90
C PRO A 185 20.70 5.92 -16.70
N VAL A 186 21.40 6.96 -17.17
CA VAL A 186 20.89 8.32 -17.26
C VAL A 186 20.62 8.62 -18.72
N LEU A 187 19.41 9.06 -19.00
CA LEU A 187 18.91 9.35 -20.35
C LEU A 187 19.01 10.86 -20.64
N SER A 188 19.28 11.22 -21.89
CA SER A 188 19.10 12.60 -22.37
C SER A 188 17.64 13.04 -22.23
N ALA A 189 17.36 14.34 -22.37
CA ALA A 189 16.00 14.86 -22.29
C ALA A 189 15.03 14.18 -23.29
N GLU A 190 15.50 13.96 -24.52
CA GLU A 190 14.73 13.36 -25.61
C GLU A 190 14.50 11.86 -25.35
N ALA A 191 15.54 11.13 -24.96
CA ALA A 191 15.45 9.73 -24.59
C ALA A 191 14.59 9.52 -23.33
N ALA A 192 14.70 10.40 -22.34
CA ALA A 192 13.89 10.36 -21.11
C ALA A 192 12.40 10.56 -21.39
N SER A 193 12.04 11.50 -22.27
CA SER A 193 10.65 11.72 -22.69
C SER A 193 10.05 10.51 -23.41
N SER A 194 10.82 9.94 -24.35
CA SER A 194 10.41 8.76 -25.11
C SER A 194 10.27 7.53 -24.19
N PHE A 195 11.25 7.31 -23.32
CA PHE A 195 11.25 6.23 -22.34
C PHE A 195 10.08 6.35 -21.36
N ARG A 196 9.78 7.57 -20.88
CA ARG A 196 8.61 7.81 -20.01
C ARG A 196 7.30 7.39 -20.67
N SER A 197 7.16 7.64 -21.97
CA SER A 197 5.97 7.23 -22.74
C SER A 197 5.86 5.70 -22.83
N GLU A 198 6.98 5.01 -23.05
CA GLU A 198 7.03 3.55 -23.05
C GLU A 198 6.68 2.97 -21.68
N VAL A 199 7.27 3.51 -20.61
CA VAL A 199 7.01 3.14 -19.22
C VAL A 199 5.52 3.25 -18.89
N ARG A 200 4.85 4.33 -19.31
CA ARG A 200 3.39 4.50 -19.14
C ARG A 200 2.59 3.43 -19.85
N SER A 201 2.94 3.14 -21.10
CA SER A 201 2.25 2.14 -21.92
C SER A 201 2.28 0.75 -21.28
N ARG A 202 3.35 0.45 -20.53
CA ARG A 202 3.53 -0.82 -19.80
C ARG A 202 2.88 -0.80 -18.41
N PHE A 203 3.12 0.23 -17.61
CA PHE A 203 2.62 0.27 -16.23
C PHE A 203 1.12 0.51 -16.12
N GLY A 204 0.51 1.27 -17.03
CA GLY A 204 -0.93 1.57 -16.99
C GLY A 204 -1.79 0.29 -16.96
N PRO A 205 -1.69 -0.57 -17.98
CA PRO A 205 -2.38 -1.86 -18.00
C PRO A 205 -1.94 -2.78 -16.86
N LEU A 206 -0.62 -2.89 -16.64
CA LEU A 206 -0.08 -3.77 -15.60
C LEU A 206 -0.65 -3.46 -14.21
N MET A 207 -0.76 -2.19 -13.84
CA MET A 207 -1.30 -1.78 -12.54
C MET A 207 -2.78 -2.18 -12.39
N ARG A 208 -3.59 -1.94 -13.42
CA ARG A 208 -5.02 -2.28 -13.42
C ARG A 208 -5.24 -3.79 -13.33
N ASP A 209 -4.46 -4.56 -14.08
CA ASP A 209 -4.62 -6.01 -14.14
C ASP A 209 -4.06 -6.70 -12.89
N THR A 210 -3.09 -6.07 -12.21
CA THR A 210 -2.38 -6.68 -11.08
C THR A 210 -3.02 -6.36 -9.74
N LEU A 211 -3.47 -5.11 -9.51
CA LEU A 211 -3.97 -4.68 -8.21
C LEU A 211 -5.45 -5.04 -8.05
N PRO A 212 -5.82 -5.96 -7.13
CA PRO A 212 -7.21 -6.38 -6.97
C PRO A 212 -8.18 -5.25 -6.65
N SER A 213 -7.73 -4.19 -5.97
CA SER A 213 -8.59 -3.03 -5.69
C SER A 213 -8.97 -2.22 -6.93
N LEU A 214 -8.33 -2.46 -8.08
CA LEU A 214 -8.63 -1.82 -9.35
C LEU A 214 -9.42 -2.72 -10.31
N ALA A 215 -9.75 -3.97 -9.94
CA ALA A 215 -10.39 -4.92 -10.85
C ALA A 215 -11.73 -4.40 -11.42
N GLU A 216 -12.49 -3.66 -10.61
CA GLU A 216 -13.80 -3.09 -10.99
C GLU A 216 -13.71 -1.60 -11.37
N THR A 217 -12.51 -1.06 -11.60
CA THR A 217 -12.38 0.36 -11.95
C THR A 217 -12.79 0.62 -13.40
N GLU A 218 -13.76 1.51 -13.59
CA GLU A 218 -14.12 2.04 -14.92
C GLU A 218 -13.34 3.32 -15.28
N LYS A 219 -12.49 3.83 -14.36
CA LYS A 219 -11.70 5.05 -14.62
C LYS A 219 -10.82 4.83 -15.87
N PRO A 220 -10.84 5.72 -16.88
CA PRO A 220 -10.04 5.56 -18.10
C PRO A 220 -8.54 5.65 -17.82
N ALA A 221 -7.68 5.44 -18.81
CA ALA A 221 -6.26 5.73 -18.64
C ALA A 221 -6.03 7.26 -18.50
N PRO A 222 -5.07 7.71 -17.68
CA PRO A 222 -4.72 9.12 -17.62
C PRO A 222 -4.11 9.60 -18.94
N ASP A 223 -4.43 10.83 -19.34
CA ASP A 223 -3.72 11.50 -20.44
C ASP A 223 -2.23 11.61 -20.15
N ASP A 224 -1.38 11.68 -21.18
CA ASP A 224 0.07 11.80 -21.00
C ASP A 224 0.52 13.05 -20.23
N ASN A 225 -0.28 14.10 -20.25
CA ASN A 225 0.00 15.34 -19.53
C ASN A 225 -0.66 15.41 -18.15
N TRP A 226 -1.43 14.38 -17.75
CA TRP A 226 -2.08 14.38 -16.45
C TRP A 226 -1.04 14.38 -15.32
N ASN A 227 -1.25 15.21 -14.30
CA ASN A 227 -0.45 15.25 -13.09
C ASN A 227 -1.40 15.53 -11.91
N PRO A 228 -1.22 14.92 -10.71
CA PRO A 228 -2.07 15.17 -9.54
C PRO A 228 -2.38 16.64 -9.22
N ALA A 229 -1.48 17.58 -9.54
CA ALA A 229 -1.72 19.01 -9.32
C ALA A 229 -2.87 19.60 -10.16
N MET A 230 -3.23 18.97 -11.28
CA MET A 230 -4.30 19.47 -12.17
C MET A 230 -5.71 19.23 -11.63
N GLU A 231 -5.94 18.20 -10.79
CA GLU A 231 -7.27 17.89 -10.25
C GLU A 231 -7.70 18.83 -9.11
N VAL A 232 -6.76 19.57 -8.48
CA VAL A 232 -7.06 20.52 -7.39
C VAL A 232 -7.61 21.86 -7.92
N ALA A 233 -7.58 22.07 -9.23
CA ALA A 233 -7.98 23.32 -9.88
C ALA A 233 -9.37 23.27 -10.56
N SER A 234 -10.17 22.21 -10.33
CA SER A 234 -11.52 22.03 -10.90
C SER A 234 -12.61 22.10 -9.85
#